data_AF-A0A150R727-F1
#
_entry.id   AF-A0A150R727-F1
#
_cell.length_a   1.000
_cell.length_b   1.000
_cell.length_c   1.000
_cell.angle_alpha   90.00
_cell.angle_beta   90.00
_cell.angle_gamma   90.00
#
_symmetry.space_group_name_H-M   'P 1'
#
loop_
_entity.id
_entity.type
_entity.pdbx_description
1 polymer ?
#
loop_
_entity_poly.entity_id
_entity_poly.type
_entity_poly.pdbx_seq_one_letter_code
_entity_poly.pdbx_strand_id
1 'polypeptide(L)'
;MRQFSISCLLAACLSSCTSAPPSTPGEGSVEGPLPSAASCPGEKLAFTRETGCRNDGSVEFCLPAGDEALLARVRDIAPTVEASSGRGRASCDVPAETLYLFPTGDAECTERHGALEEAAWDKVCRIAALPEVRSIVPTWYE
;
A
#
# COMPACT_ATOMS: atom_id res chain seq x y z
N MET A 1 50.18 10.48 9.69
CA MET A 1 50.69 11.05 10.97
C MET A 1 50.80 12.56 10.83
N ARG A 2 50.01 13.33 11.60
CA ARG A 2 50.38 14.61 12.23
C ARG A 2 49.17 15.20 12.95
N GLN A 3 49.14 14.99 14.26
CA GLN A 3 48.36 15.73 15.25
C GLN A 3 49.12 17.02 15.62
N PHE A 4 48.40 18.09 15.97
CA PHE A 4 48.74 19.09 17.02
C PHE A 4 47.40 19.81 17.38
N SER A 5 46.80 19.54 18.56
CA SER A 5 46.92 20.24 19.86
C SER A 5 46.10 21.55 19.95
N ILE A 6 44.98 21.60 20.73
CA ILE A 6 44.83 22.14 22.12
C ILE A 6 44.80 23.70 22.11
N SER A 7 43.93 24.49 22.76
CA SER A 7 42.86 24.32 23.75
C SER A 7 42.01 25.61 23.85
N CYS A 8 40.81 25.44 24.41
CA CYS A 8 40.00 26.31 25.28
C CYS A 8 40.12 27.84 25.21
N LEU A 9 38.97 28.49 24.97
CA LEU A 9 38.56 29.65 25.77
C LEU A 9 37.06 29.57 26.11
N LEU A 10 36.81 29.50 27.42
CA LEU A 10 35.53 29.72 28.07
C LEU A 10 35.10 31.18 27.92
N ALA A 11 33.86 31.42 27.54
CA ALA A 11 33.19 32.70 27.79
C ALA A 11 31.73 32.43 28.19
N ALA A 12 31.48 32.55 29.49
CA ALA A 12 30.15 32.57 30.08
C ALA A 12 29.59 33.99 30.00
N CYS A 13 28.39 34.17 29.43
CA CYS A 13 27.60 35.39 29.56
C CYS A 13 26.10 35.05 29.67
N LEU A 14 25.64 35.03 30.92
CA LEU A 14 24.40 35.58 31.49
C LEU A 14 23.13 35.72 30.61
N SER A 15 22.10 34.97 31.03
CA SER A 15 20.77 35.44 31.46
C SER A 15 20.00 36.46 30.60
N SER A 16 18.94 35.98 29.96
CA SER A 16 17.69 36.74 29.75
C SER A 16 16.52 35.76 29.63
N CYS A 17 15.78 35.58 30.72
CA CYS A 17 14.52 34.86 30.76
C CYS A 17 13.40 35.79 30.25
N THR A 18 12.96 35.57 29.01
CA THR A 18 11.60 35.94 28.62
C THR A 18 11.14 34.98 27.54
N SER A 19 10.09 34.21 27.83
CA SER A 19 9.24 33.55 26.84
C SER A 19 8.04 32.95 27.56
N ALA A 20 6.90 33.64 27.34
CA ALA A 20 5.51 33.21 27.25
C ALA A 20 5.06 31.84 27.83
N PRO A 21 3.84 31.77 28.39
CA PRO A 21 3.23 30.51 28.80
C PRO A 21 3.05 29.57 27.59
N PRO A 22 3.25 28.26 27.77
CA PRO A 22 3.03 27.28 26.71
C PRO A 22 1.54 27.19 26.39
N SER A 23 1.17 27.60 25.19
CA SER A 23 -0.04 27.10 24.55
C SER A 23 0.16 25.61 24.29
N THR A 24 -0.66 24.80 24.95
CA THR A 24 -0.89 23.38 24.67
C THR A 24 -0.91 23.07 23.18
N PRO A 25 0.01 22.23 22.67
CA PRO A 25 -0.24 21.46 21.47
C PRO A 25 -1.02 20.23 21.89
N GLY A 26 -2.33 20.31 21.69
CA GLY A 26 -3.21 19.17 21.78
C GLY A 26 -2.82 18.10 20.76
N GLU A 27 -2.97 16.87 21.22
CA GLU A 27 -3.26 15.67 20.45
C GLU A 27 -2.25 15.28 19.37
N GLY A 28 -1.51 14.21 19.72
CA GLY A 28 -0.71 13.45 18.80
C GLY A 28 -1.51 13.12 17.54
N SER A 29 -0.85 13.30 16.41
CA SER A 29 -1.21 12.66 15.16
C SER A 29 -1.23 11.15 15.41
N VAL A 30 -2.40 10.64 15.77
CA VAL A 30 -2.70 9.22 15.72
C VAL A 30 -2.55 8.86 14.25
N GLU A 31 -1.48 8.16 13.91
CA GLU A 31 -1.40 7.32 12.72
C GLU A 31 -2.51 6.26 12.89
N GLY A 32 -3.73 6.68 12.62
CA GLY A 32 -4.91 5.84 12.71
C GLY A 32 -4.84 4.83 11.58
N PRO A 33 -5.30 3.59 11.80
CA PRO A 33 -5.52 2.65 10.71
C PRO A 33 -6.30 3.35 9.60
N LEU A 34 -5.78 3.27 8.37
CA LEU A 34 -6.47 3.77 7.18
C LEU A 34 -7.93 3.33 7.24
N PRO A 35 -8.90 4.22 6.97
CA PRO A 35 -10.31 3.90 7.15
C PRO A 35 -10.62 2.62 6.36
N SER A 36 -11.12 1.61 7.08
CA SER A 36 -11.51 0.34 6.47
C SER A 36 -12.55 0.60 5.40
N ALA A 37 -12.44 -0.08 4.26
CA ALA A 37 -13.31 0.18 3.12
C ALA A 37 -14.77 0.05 3.55
N ALA A 38 -15.53 1.14 3.46
CA ALA A 38 -16.96 1.17 3.73
C ALA A 38 -17.68 0.27 2.71
N SER A 39 -17.78 -1.02 3.04
CA SER A 39 -18.21 -2.11 2.16
C SER A 39 -17.28 -2.34 0.95
N CYS A 40 -16.84 -3.58 0.78
CA CYS A 40 -16.00 -3.97 -0.34
C CYS A 40 -16.77 -3.81 -1.68
N PRO A 41 -16.20 -3.18 -2.74
CA PRO A 41 -16.80 -3.09 -4.08
C PRO A 41 -16.89 -4.46 -4.78
N GLY A 42 -17.76 -5.33 -4.29
CA GLY A 42 -17.86 -6.72 -4.70
C GLY A 42 -18.21 -6.90 -6.19
N GLU A 43 -18.86 -5.92 -6.81
CA GLU A 43 -19.17 -5.91 -8.25
C GLU A 43 -17.92 -5.85 -9.14
N LYS A 44 -16.78 -5.39 -8.60
CA LYS A 44 -15.49 -5.39 -9.30
C LYS A 44 -14.69 -6.67 -9.08
N LEU A 45 -15.11 -7.54 -8.17
CA LEU A 45 -14.39 -8.75 -7.79
C LEU A 45 -15.00 -9.98 -8.45
N ALA A 46 -14.19 -10.78 -9.13
CA ALA A 46 -14.62 -12.07 -9.67
C ALA A 46 -14.57 -13.22 -8.64
N PHE A 47 -14.39 -12.90 -7.35
CA PHE A 47 -14.22 -13.82 -6.23
C PHE A 47 -14.75 -13.19 -4.94
N THR A 48 -14.91 -13.99 -3.88
CA THR A 48 -15.24 -13.53 -2.53
C THR A 48 -14.04 -13.71 -1.61
N ARG A 49 -14.10 -13.20 -0.38
CA ARG A 49 -13.03 -13.44 0.61
C ARG A 49 -12.77 -14.93 0.79
N GLU A 50 -13.82 -15.73 0.88
CA GLU A 50 -13.79 -17.18 1.09
C GLU A 50 -13.16 -17.95 -0.07
N THR A 51 -13.15 -17.37 -1.27
CA THR A 51 -12.59 -17.99 -2.48
C THR A 51 -11.35 -17.27 -3.00
N GLY A 52 -10.90 -16.20 -2.33
CA GLY A 52 -9.88 -15.30 -2.85
C GLY A 52 -8.49 -15.92 -3.02
N CYS A 53 -8.18 -17.03 -2.32
CA CYS A 53 -6.93 -17.77 -2.52
C CYS A 53 -7.08 -19.00 -3.43
N ARG A 54 -8.27 -19.26 -3.97
CA ARG A 54 -8.47 -20.27 -5.02
C ARG A 54 -8.02 -19.65 -6.34
N ASN A 55 -6.71 -19.60 -6.54
CA ASN A 55 -6.02 -19.09 -7.72
C ASN A 55 -4.56 -19.61 -7.69
N ASP A 56 -3.74 -19.23 -8.67
CA ASP A 56 -2.33 -19.65 -8.78
C ASP A 56 -1.32 -18.72 -8.08
N GLY A 57 -1.71 -18.16 -6.95
CA GLY A 57 -0.87 -17.35 -6.07
C GLY A 57 -1.00 -15.85 -6.25
N SER A 58 -1.94 -15.37 -7.06
CA SER A 58 -2.25 -13.94 -7.16
C SER A 58 -3.64 -13.64 -7.71
N VAL A 59 -4.09 -12.41 -7.45
CA VAL A 59 -5.17 -11.77 -8.19
C VAL A 59 -4.61 -10.62 -9.01
N GLU A 60 -5.24 -10.28 -10.12
CA GLU A 60 -4.71 -9.31 -11.06
C GLU A 60 -5.75 -8.26 -11.47
N PHE A 61 -5.23 -7.08 -11.81
CA PHE A 61 -6.02 -5.91 -12.18
C PHE A 61 -5.21 -5.01 -13.13
N CYS A 62 -5.88 -4.06 -13.77
CA CYS A 62 -5.27 -3.11 -14.69
C CYS A 62 -5.21 -1.72 -14.06
N LEU A 63 -4.12 -0.98 -14.35
CA LEU A 63 -4.04 0.47 -14.11
C LEU A 63 -3.63 1.18 -15.40
N PRO A 64 -4.02 2.46 -15.60
CA PRO A 64 -3.47 3.30 -16.65
C PRO A 64 -1.94 3.28 -16.68
N ALA A 65 -1.35 3.12 -17.86
CA ALA A 65 0.09 3.14 -18.04
C ALA A 65 0.65 4.56 -17.83
N GLY A 66 1.81 4.66 -17.16
CA GLY A 66 2.52 5.93 -16.95
C GLY A 66 1.95 6.83 -15.85
N ASP A 67 0.92 6.40 -15.12
CA ASP A 67 0.41 7.11 -13.94
C ASP A 67 1.15 6.65 -12.68
N GLU A 68 2.36 7.18 -12.49
CA GLU A 68 3.20 6.86 -11.32
C GLU A 68 2.56 7.28 -9.98
N ALA A 69 1.72 8.32 -10.00
CA ALA A 69 1.04 8.78 -8.79
C ALA A 69 -0.03 7.78 -8.35
N LEU A 70 -0.83 7.27 -9.28
CA LEU A 70 -1.78 6.19 -9.00
C LEU A 70 -1.06 4.91 -8.54
N LEU A 71 0.05 4.54 -9.19
CA LEU A 71 0.83 3.38 -8.77
C LEU A 71 1.38 3.54 -7.34
N ALA A 72 1.86 4.73 -6.98
CA ALA A 72 2.28 5.02 -5.61
C ALA A 72 1.13 4.82 -4.61
N ARG A 73 -0.08 5.34 -4.90
CA ARG A 73 -1.27 5.11 -4.05
C ARG A 73 -1.61 3.63 -3.91
N VAL A 74 -1.50 2.86 -4.98
CA VAL A 74 -1.73 1.40 -4.95
C VAL A 74 -0.68 0.71 -4.08
N ARG A 75 0.59 1.10 -4.17
CA ARG A 75 1.67 0.55 -3.35
C ARG A 75 1.58 0.95 -1.88
N ASP A 76 1.04 2.12 -1.57
CA ASP A 76 0.73 2.52 -0.19
C ASP A 76 -0.36 1.61 0.43
N ILE A 77 -1.25 1.05 -0.39
CA ILE A 77 -2.25 0.06 0.04
C ILE A 77 -1.61 -1.34 0.12
N ALA A 78 -0.93 -1.75 -0.94
CA ALA A 78 -0.36 -3.08 -1.10
C ALA A 78 1.07 -3.00 -1.67
N PRO A 79 2.09 -2.93 -0.80
CA PRO A 79 3.49 -2.77 -1.22
C PRO A 79 4.04 -3.92 -2.06
N THR A 80 3.40 -5.10 -1.98
CA THR A 80 3.77 -6.32 -2.68
C THR A 80 3.19 -6.42 -4.09
N VAL A 81 2.50 -5.39 -4.58
CA VAL A 81 1.97 -5.36 -5.94
C VAL A 81 3.11 -5.28 -6.96
N GLU A 82 3.10 -6.19 -7.92
CA GLU A 82 4.11 -6.32 -8.96
C GLU A 82 3.49 -6.10 -10.34
N ALA A 83 4.24 -5.44 -11.23
CA ALA A 83 3.83 -5.30 -12.62
C ALA A 83 4.10 -6.61 -13.37
N SER A 84 3.22 -6.95 -14.30
CA SER A 84 3.37 -8.09 -15.21
C SER A 84 3.23 -7.64 -16.65
N SER A 85 3.61 -8.53 -17.57
CA SER A 85 3.51 -8.28 -19.01
C SER A 85 2.22 -8.85 -19.59
N GLY A 86 1.74 -8.22 -20.67
CA GLY A 86 0.57 -8.69 -21.40
C GLY A 86 -0.75 -8.19 -20.82
N ARG A 87 -1.84 -8.85 -21.25
CA ARG A 87 -3.21 -8.42 -20.93
C ARG A 87 -3.75 -9.08 -19.65
N GLY A 88 -3.23 -10.25 -19.30
CA GLY A 88 -3.82 -11.10 -18.27
C GLY A 88 -5.26 -11.49 -18.58
N ARG A 89 -5.90 -12.14 -17.61
CA ARG A 89 -7.34 -12.39 -17.52
C ARG A 89 -8.12 -11.11 -17.20
N ALA A 90 -7.50 -10.15 -16.52
CA ALA A 90 -8.02 -8.79 -16.33
C ALA A 90 -8.19 -8.04 -17.68
N SER A 91 -7.66 -8.61 -18.77
CA SER A 91 -7.85 -8.17 -20.15
C SER A 91 -7.35 -6.76 -20.42
N CYS A 92 -6.24 -6.35 -19.81
CA CYS A 92 -5.70 -5.00 -19.92
C CYS A 92 -5.54 -4.56 -21.38
N ASP A 93 -5.88 -3.30 -21.64
CA ASP A 93 -5.77 -2.67 -22.94
C ASP A 93 -4.34 -2.18 -23.17
N VAL A 94 -3.53 -2.98 -23.86
CA VAL A 94 -2.11 -2.67 -24.08
C VAL A 94 -1.98 -1.84 -25.37
N PRO A 95 -1.28 -0.69 -25.38
CA PRO A 95 -0.34 -0.22 -24.34
C PRO A 95 -0.93 0.79 -23.34
N ALA A 96 -2.23 1.07 -23.36
CA ALA A 96 -2.85 2.10 -22.52
C ALA A 96 -2.89 1.72 -21.03
N GLU A 97 -2.86 0.43 -20.69
CA GLU A 97 -2.93 -0.11 -19.35
C GLU A 97 -1.77 -1.07 -19.07
N THR A 98 -1.35 -1.14 -17.80
CA THR A 98 -0.38 -2.09 -17.28
C THR A 98 -1.08 -3.10 -16.37
N LEU A 99 -0.70 -4.37 -16.51
CA LEU A 99 -1.18 -5.47 -15.65
C LEU A 99 -0.41 -5.46 -14.32
N TYR A 100 -1.15 -5.56 -13.22
CA TYR A 100 -0.59 -5.66 -11.88
C TYR A 100 -1.13 -6.89 -11.15
N LEU A 101 -0.26 -7.52 -10.37
CA LEU A 101 -0.52 -8.72 -9.58
C LEU A 101 -0.46 -8.35 -8.09
N PHE A 102 -1.48 -8.72 -7.34
CA PHE A 102 -1.44 -8.77 -5.87
C PHE A 102 -1.25 -10.24 -5.44
N PRO A 103 -0.10 -10.59 -4.83
CA PRO A 103 0.15 -11.96 -4.37
C PRO A 103 -0.88 -12.43 -3.35
N THR A 104 -1.28 -13.69 -3.43
CA THR A 104 -2.15 -14.36 -2.45
C THR A 104 -1.46 -15.64 -1.98
N GLY A 105 -0.35 -15.49 -1.26
CA GLY A 105 0.46 -16.58 -0.73
C GLY A 105 0.14 -16.91 0.73
N ASP A 106 1.04 -17.62 1.41
CA ASP A 106 0.86 -18.04 2.81
C ASP A 106 0.65 -16.86 3.79
N ALA A 107 1.08 -15.65 3.44
CA ALA A 107 0.90 -14.45 4.26
C ALA A 107 -0.48 -13.79 4.06
N GLU A 108 -1.14 -14.04 2.95
CA GLU A 108 -2.43 -13.44 2.58
C GLU A 108 -3.59 -14.41 2.74
N CYS A 109 -3.31 -15.70 2.93
CA CYS A 109 -4.29 -16.77 2.94
C CYS A 109 -4.30 -17.49 4.28
N THR A 110 -5.51 -17.73 4.80
CA THR A 110 -5.75 -18.54 6.01
C THR A 110 -5.19 -19.96 5.89
N GLU A 111 -5.26 -20.52 4.69
CA GLU A 111 -4.64 -21.77 4.28
C GLU A 111 -4.49 -21.78 2.76
N ARG A 112 -3.70 -22.72 2.23
CA ARG A 112 -3.56 -22.90 0.78
C ARG A 112 -4.93 -23.11 0.12
N HIS A 113 -5.29 -22.25 -0.83
CA HIS A 113 -6.59 -22.25 -1.51
C HIS A 113 -7.81 -21.95 -0.63
N GLY A 114 -7.58 -21.44 0.59
CA GLY A 114 -8.63 -21.04 1.53
C GLY A 114 -9.17 -19.63 1.31
N ALA A 115 -9.57 -19.01 2.41
CA ALA A 115 -10.00 -17.62 2.44
C ALA A 115 -8.81 -16.67 2.51
N LEU A 116 -8.98 -15.46 1.98
CA LEU A 116 -8.08 -14.34 2.26
C LEU A 116 -8.17 -13.97 3.74
N GLU A 117 -7.01 -13.70 4.34
CA GLU A 117 -6.89 -13.03 5.63
C GLU A 117 -7.57 -11.66 5.60
N GLU A 118 -8.12 -11.21 6.73
CA GLU A 118 -8.84 -9.92 6.80
C GLU A 118 -7.98 -8.74 6.29
N ALA A 119 -6.70 -8.73 6.62
CA ALA A 119 -5.77 -7.70 6.17
C ALA A 119 -5.51 -7.75 4.66
N ALA A 120 -5.49 -8.94 4.05
CA ALA A 120 -5.36 -9.08 2.61
C ALA A 120 -6.66 -8.69 1.89
N TRP A 121 -7.80 -9.07 2.46
CA TRP A 121 -9.12 -8.68 1.97
C TRP A 121 -9.31 -7.16 1.98
N ASP A 122 -8.96 -6.47 3.08
CA ASP A 122 -9.02 -5.01 3.15
C ASP A 122 -8.19 -4.34 2.06
N LYS A 123 -6.97 -4.83 1.78
CA LYS A 123 -6.14 -4.33 0.67
C LYS A 123 -6.83 -4.48 -0.68
N VAL A 124 -7.37 -5.66 -0.97
CA VAL A 124 -8.12 -5.92 -2.22
C VAL A 124 -9.31 -4.97 -2.34
N CYS A 125 -10.08 -4.78 -1.27
CA CYS A 125 -11.23 -3.88 -1.26
C CYS A 125 -10.83 -2.42 -1.49
N ARG A 126 -9.72 -1.97 -0.89
CA ARG A 126 -9.19 -0.61 -1.07
C ARG A 126 -8.63 -0.38 -2.47
N ILE A 127 -8.01 -1.39 -3.08
CA ILE A 127 -7.61 -1.34 -4.50
C ILE A 127 -8.88 -1.27 -5.39
N ALA A 128 -9.88 -2.12 -5.13
CA ALA A 128 -11.13 -2.12 -5.90
C ALA A 128 -11.90 -0.78 -5.76
N ALA A 129 -11.77 -0.09 -4.63
CA ALA A 129 -12.40 1.22 -4.43
C ALA A 129 -11.80 2.33 -5.30
N LEU A 130 -10.62 2.12 -5.89
CA LEU A 130 -10.04 3.08 -6.83
C LEU A 130 -10.88 3.14 -8.11
N PRO A 131 -11.25 4.34 -8.59
CA PRO A 131 -12.09 4.48 -9.79
C PRO A 131 -11.42 3.93 -11.05
N GLU A 132 -10.09 3.93 -11.11
CA GLU A 132 -9.30 3.43 -12.24
C GLU A 132 -9.27 1.90 -12.32
N VAL A 133 -9.54 1.20 -11.20
CA VAL A 133 -9.60 -0.26 -11.16
C VAL A 133 -10.99 -0.71 -11.60
N ARG A 134 -11.08 -1.31 -12.78
CA ARG A 134 -12.35 -1.79 -13.37
C ARG A 134 -12.76 -3.18 -12.88
N SER A 135 -11.79 -4.06 -12.63
CA SER A 135 -12.00 -5.43 -12.18
C SER A 135 -10.75 -5.97 -11.50
N ILE A 136 -10.95 -6.90 -10.57
CA ILE A 136 -9.90 -7.73 -9.97
C ILE A 136 -10.31 -9.19 -10.14
N VAL A 137 -9.43 -9.98 -10.75
CA VAL A 137 -9.73 -11.37 -11.12
C VAL A 137 -8.65 -12.34 -10.63
N PRO A 138 -9.00 -13.60 -10.30
CA PRO A 138 -8.02 -14.61 -9.92
C PRO A 138 -7.16 -15.04 -11.12
N THR A 139 -5.88 -15.33 -10.86
CA THR A 139 -5.00 -15.99 -11.82
C THR A 139 -5.28 -17.50 -11.89
N TRP A 140 -5.13 -18.06 -13.10
CA TRP A 140 -5.20 -19.50 -13.36
C TRP A 140 -4.21 -19.84 -14.47
N TYR A 141 -3.57 -21.00 -14.36
CA TYR A 141 -2.69 -21.58 -15.35
C TYR A 141 -3.54 -22.11 -16.50
N GLU A 142 -3.16 -21.73 -17.72
CA GLU A 142 -3.81 -22.17 -18.97
C GLU A 142 -3.08 -23.35 -19.61
#